data_AF-G9KN16-F1
#
_entry.id   AF-G9KN16-F1
#
_cell.length_a   1.000
_cell.length_b   1.000
_cell.length_c   1.000
_cell.angle_alpha   90.00
_cell.angle_beta   90.00
_cell.angle_gamma   90.00
#
_symmetry.space_group_name_H-M   'P 1'
#
loop_
_entity.id
_entity.type
_entity.pdbx_description
1 polymer ?
#
loop_
_entity_poly.entity_id
_entity_poly.type
_entity_poly.pdbx_seq_one_letter_code
_entity_poly.pdbx_strand_id
1 'polypeptide(L)'
;FFREIAVEHNNLGKAVYSRVARICKNDMGGSQRVLEKHWTSFLKARLNCSVPGDSFFYFDVLQSITDIIQINGIPTVVGVFTTQLNSIPGSAVCAFSMDDIEKVFRGRFKEQKTPDSVWTAVPEDKVPKPRPGCCAKHGLAEAYKTSIDFPDETLAFIKSHPKSHPLMDSAVPPIADEPWFTKTRI
;
A
#
# COMPACT_ATOMS: atom_id res chain seq x y z
N PHE A 1 0.46 3.75 8.87
CA PHE A 1 1.48 2.72 8.62
C PHE A 1 1.21 1.55 9.54
N PHE A 2 1.37 0.31 9.07
CA PHE A 2 1.11 -0.90 9.87
C PHE A 2 1.84 -2.11 9.27
N ARG A 3 1.71 -3.28 9.90
CA ARG A 3 2.16 -4.57 9.37
C ARG A 3 1.01 -5.58 9.43
N GLU A 4 0.96 -6.48 8.46
CA GLU A 4 -0.09 -7.51 8.37
C GLU A 4 0.46 -8.80 7.74
N ILE A 5 -0.32 -9.88 7.82
CA ILE A 5 -0.01 -11.10 7.05
C ILE A 5 -0.20 -10.79 5.56
N ALA A 6 0.83 -11.06 4.76
CA ALA A 6 0.87 -10.78 3.33
C ALA A 6 0.05 -11.81 2.55
N VAL A 7 -1.19 -11.45 2.19
CA VAL A 7 -2.07 -12.30 1.39
C VAL A 7 -1.49 -12.64 0.02
N GLU A 8 -0.66 -11.76 -0.53
CA GLU A 8 0.05 -11.97 -1.78
C GLU A 8 1.22 -12.96 -1.71
N HIS A 9 1.54 -13.44 -0.50
CA HIS A 9 2.60 -14.40 -0.24
C HIS A 9 2.08 -15.72 0.35
N ASN A 10 0.78 -15.83 0.65
CA ASN A 10 0.21 -16.97 1.37
C ASN A 10 0.50 -18.33 0.72
N ASN A 11 0.61 -18.42 -0.61
CA ASN A 11 0.89 -19.67 -1.32
C ASN A 11 2.29 -20.23 -1.05
N LEU A 12 3.22 -19.40 -0.55
CA LEU A 12 4.61 -19.76 -0.24
C LEU A 12 4.86 -19.88 1.27
N GLY A 13 3.83 -19.62 2.08
CA GLY A 13 3.90 -19.61 3.53
C GLY A 13 3.42 -18.30 4.15
N LYS A 14 3.40 -18.26 5.47
CA LYS A 14 2.96 -17.08 6.22
C LYS A 14 4.11 -16.06 6.32
N ALA A 15 4.02 -14.98 5.57
CA ALA A 15 4.92 -13.83 5.69
C ALA A 15 4.17 -12.62 6.26
N VAL A 16 4.87 -11.78 7.04
CA VAL A 16 4.39 -10.46 7.46
C VAL A 16 5.01 -9.41 6.56
N TYR A 17 4.20 -8.51 5.99
CA TYR A 17 4.68 -7.34 5.25
C TYR A 17 4.29 -6.04 5.93
N SER A 18 5.15 -5.04 5.76
CA SER A 18 4.92 -3.67 6.18
C SER A 18 4.14 -2.89 5.12
N ARG A 19 3.20 -2.06 5.58
CA ARG A 19 2.23 -1.35 4.76
C ARG A 19 2.16 0.14 5.07
N VAL A 20 1.94 0.91 4.01
CA VAL A 20 1.34 2.23 4.08
C VAL A 20 -0.07 2.14 3.49
N ALA A 21 -1.02 2.83 4.08
CA ALA A 21 -2.37 2.97 3.55
C ALA A 21 -2.78 4.44 3.51
N ARG A 22 -3.70 4.75 2.60
CA ARG A 22 -4.27 6.08 2.44
C ARG A 22 -5.79 6.00 2.53
N ILE A 23 -6.38 7.05 3.09
CA ILE A 23 -7.81 7.34 3.06
C ILE A 23 -7.98 8.82 2.72
N CYS A 24 -9.08 9.17 2.06
CA CYS A 24 -9.48 10.55 1.83
C CYS A 24 -10.08 11.12 3.13
N LYS A 25 -9.64 12.32 3.52
CA LYS A 25 -10.15 12.99 4.72
C LYS A 25 -11.65 13.33 4.63
N ASN A 26 -12.17 13.49 3.42
CA ASN A 26 -13.56 13.79 3.12
C ASN A 26 -14.36 12.55 2.67
N ASP A 27 -13.88 11.33 2.95
CA ASP A 27 -14.62 10.11 2.67
C ASP A 27 -15.87 10.03 3.57
N MET A 28 -17.04 9.89 2.96
CA MET A 28 -18.35 9.86 3.60
C MET A 28 -18.98 8.47 3.58
N GLY A 29 -18.22 7.45 3.16
CA GLY A 29 -18.73 6.12 2.89
C GLY A 29 -19.30 5.97 1.48
N GLY A 30 -19.71 4.75 1.15
CA GLY A 30 -20.25 4.40 -0.16
C GLY A 30 -21.77 4.61 -0.27
N SER A 31 -22.30 4.22 -1.43
CA SER A 31 -23.73 4.29 -1.72
C SER A 31 -24.53 3.34 -0.82
N GLN A 32 -25.86 3.49 -0.80
CA GLN A 32 -26.77 2.57 -0.10
C GLN A 32 -26.63 1.10 -0.57
N ARG A 33 -26.05 0.87 -1.75
CA ARG A 33 -25.89 -0.45 -2.35
C ARG A 33 -24.53 -1.06 -2.06
N VAL A 34 -23.47 -0.24 -1.98
CA VAL A 34 -22.08 -0.71 -1.92
C VAL A 34 -21.29 0.14 -0.95
N LEU A 35 -20.62 -0.52 0.01
CA LEU A 35 -19.75 0.12 1.02
C LEU A 35 -20.47 1.20 1.86
N GLU A 36 -21.77 1.07 2.09
CA GLU A 36 -22.49 1.94 3.03
C GLU A 36 -21.77 1.95 4.38
N LYS A 37 -21.37 3.13 4.88
CA LYS A 37 -20.62 3.31 6.14
C LYS A 37 -19.22 2.67 6.17
N HIS A 38 -18.66 2.29 5.02
CA HIS A 38 -17.30 1.75 4.89
C HIS A 38 -16.45 2.67 4.01
N TRP A 39 -15.13 2.67 4.23
CA TRP A 39 -14.20 3.48 3.44
C TRP A 39 -14.32 3.18 1.94
N THR A 40 -14.42 4.25 1.15
CA THR A 40 -14.43 4.22 -0.33
C THR A 40 -13.10 4.62 -0.92
N SER A 41 -12.13 4.98 -0.07
CA SER A 41 -10.83 5.48 -0.47
C SER A 41 -9.66 4.74 0.16
N PHE A 42 -9.93 3.69 0.92
CA PHE A 42 -8.88 2.87 1.53
C PHE A 42 -8.10 2.13 0.46
N LEU A 43 -6.82 2.47 0.30
CA LEU A 43 -5.84 1.75 -0.51
C LEU A 43 -4.62 1.42 0.36
N LYS A 44 -3.92 0.31 0.09
CA LYS A 44 -2.67 -0.04 0.78
C LYS A 44 -1.58 -0.52 -0.18
N ALA A 45 -0.32 -0.26 0.18
CA ALA A 45 0.85 -0.68 -0.58
C ALA A 45 1.92 -1.27 0.35
N ARG A 46 2.76 -2.17 -0.18
CA ARG A 46 3.95 -2.68 0.53
C ARG A 46 5.00 -1.56 0.66
N LEU A 47 5.67 -1.47 1.81
CA LEU A 47 6.91 -0.71 1.95
C LEU A 47 8.09 -1.63 1.63
N ASN A 48 8.97 -1.20 0.73
CA ASN A 48 10.19 -1.93 0.42
C ASN A 48 11.35 -1.39 1.26
N CYS A 49 11.75 -2.12 2.30
CA CYS A 49 13.00 -1.88 2.99
C CYS A 49 13.89 -3.10 2.78
N SER A 50 14.81 -3.02 1.81
CA SER A 50 15.66 -4.14 1.43
C SER A 50 17.07 -3.70 1.09
N VAL A 51 18.03 -4.61 1.28
CA VAL A 51 19.41 -4.45 0.83
C VAL A 51 19.51 -5.11 -0.56
N PRO A 52 19.98 -4.39 -1.59
CA PRO A 52 20.20 -4.94 -2.92
C PRO A 52 21.39 -5.92 -2.93
N GLY A 53 21.37 -6.87 -3.86
CA GLY A 53 22.40 -7.89 -4.07
C GLY A 53 21.98 -8.84 -5.20
N ASP A 54 22.64 -9.99 -5.34
CA ASP A 54 22.21 -11.05 -6.30
C ASP A 54 20.75 -11.47 -6.07
N SER A 55 20.30 -11.37 -4.81
CA SER A 55 18.90 -11.40 -4.43
C SER A 55 18.67 -10.39 -3.31
N PHE A 56 17.51 -9.72 -3.34
CA PHE A 56 17.15 -8.73 -2.33
C PHE A 56 16.92 -9.38 -0.97
N PHE A 57 17.50 -8.80 0.08
CA PHE A 57 17.22 -9.17 1.46
C PHE A 57 16.26 -8.16 2.09
N TYR A 58 15.08 -8.59 2.53
CA TYR A 58 14.02 -7.71 3.01
C TYR A 58 13.91 -7.65 4.54
N PHE A 59 13.76 -6.44 5.07
CA PHE A 59 13.33 -6.17 6.44
C PHE A 59 11.84 -5.85 6.43
N ASP A 60 11.00 -6.89 6.49
CA ASP A 60 9.56 -6.75 6.23
C ASP A 60 8.71 -6.36 7.45
N VAL A 61 9.28 -6.33 8.66
CA VAL A 61 8.51 -6.14 9.91
C VAL A 61 8.73 -4.74 10.49
N LEU A 62 7.83 -3.82 10.19
CA LEU A 62 7.82 -2.44 10.72
C LEU A 62 7.69 -2.45 12.24
N GLN A 63 8.56 -1.74 12.93
CA GLN A 63 8.54 -1.54 14.39
C GLN A 63 8.04 -0.15 14.77
N SER A 64 8.50 0.88 14.07
CA SER A 64 8.11 2.27 14.30
C SER A 64 8.26 3.11 13.02
N ILE A 65 7.56 4.25 12.98
CA ILE A 65 7.60 5.24 11.91
C ILE A 65 7.60 6.63 12.56
N THR A 66 8.30 7.59 11.95
CA THR A 66 8.23 9.00 12.38
C THR A 66 6.96 9.68 11.86
N ASP A 67 6.70 10.90 12.36
CA ASP A 67 5.90 11.87 11.62
C ASP A 67 6.59 12.27 10.31
N ILE A 68 5.89 13.05 9.48
CA ILE A 68 6.47 13.61 8.26
C ILE A 68 7.51 14.67 8.64
N ILE A 69 8.75 14.44 8.25
CA ILE A 69 9.89 15.34 8.45
C ILE A 69 10.45 15.81 7.12
N GLN A 70 11.17 16.95 7.13
CA GLN A 70 11.82 17.48 5.94
C GLN A 70 13.28 17.04 5.91
N ILE A 71 13.67 16.27 4.89
CA ILE A 71 15.05 15.83 4.68
C ILE A 71 15.49 16.35 3.32
N ASN A 72 16.46 17.27 3.31
CA ASN A 72 16.91 17.95 2.09
C ASN A 72 15.75 18.59 1.28
N GLY A 73 14.72 19.11 1.97
CA GLY A 73 13.53 19.71 1.36
C GLY A 73 12.48 18.72 0.85
N ILE A 74 12.68 17.42 1.06
CA ILE A 74 11.74 16.36 0.65
C ILE A 74 10.91 15.93 1.88
N PRO A 75 9.56 16.02 1.83
CA PRO A 75 8.70 15.48 2.87
C PRO A 75 8.87 13.96 2.94
N THR A 76 9.34 13.46 4.08
CA THR A 76 9.85 12.10 4.25
C THR A 76 9.36 11.50 5.56
N VAL A 77 9.12 10.19 5.57
CA VAL A 77 8.94 9.39 6.79
C VAL A 77 10.09 8.41 6.94
N VAL A 78 10.54 8.19 8.18
CA VAL A 78 11.62 7.24 8.49
C VAL A 78 11.07 6.11 9.33
N GLY A 79 11.29 4.87 8.89
CA GLY A 79 10.79 3.67 9.55
C GLY A 79 11.91 2.76 10.03
N VAL A 80 11.70 2.13 11.18
CA VAL A 80 12.55 1.04 11.69
C VAL A 80 11.88 -0.29 11.36
N PHE A 81 12.64 -1.18 10.74
CA PHE A 81 12.18 -2.49 10.30
C PHE A 81 13.04 -3.59 10.89
N THR A 82 12.48 -4.78 11.03
CA THR A 82 13.21 -5.98 11.43
C THR A 82 12.94 -7.13 10.47
N THR A 83 13.77 -8.17 10.58
CA THR A 83 13.51 -9.47 9.97
C THR A 83 12.30 -10.17 10.60
N GLN A 84 11.86 -11.28 10.00
CA GLN A 84 10.73 -12.08 10.50
C GLN A 84 11.06 -12.70 11.88
N LEU A 85 10.06 -12.97 12.72
CA LEU A 85 10.26 -13.41 14.12
C LEU A 85 11.15 -14.67 14.27
N ASN A 86 11.04 -15.63 13.34
CA ASN A 86 11.77 -16.91 13.37
C ASN A 86 12.98 -16.92 12.41
N SER A 87 13.60 -15.77 12.19
CA SER A 87 14.78 -15.63 11.32
C SER A 87 15.97 -15.04 12.08
N ILE A 88 17.13 -14.97 11.42
CA ILE A 88 18.32 -14.33 12.03
C ILE A 88 17.97 -12.87 12.35
N PRO A 89 18.17 -12.42 13.60
CA PRO A 89 17.80 -11.06 13.99
C PRO A 89 18.58 -10.01 13.21
N GLY A 90 17.83 -9.15 12.53
CA GLY A 90 18.35 -7.98 11.85
C GLY A 90 17.38 -6.81 11.95
N SER A 91 17.91 -5.60 12.00
CA SER A 91 17.17 -4.36 11.96
C SER A 91 17.68 -3.47 10.83
N ALA A 92 16.79 -2.66 10.25
CA ALA A 92 17.13 -1.67 9.25
C ALA A 92 16.34 -0.38 9.45
N VAL A 93 16.90 0.74 8.99
CA VAL A 93 16.25 2.04 8.95
C VAL A 93 16.12 2.46 7.49
N CYS A 94 14.88 2.63 7.02
CA CYS A 94 14.58 3.08 5.66
C CYS A 94 13.77 4.38 5.71
N ALA A 95 14.03 5.26 4.74
CA ALA A 95 13.30 6.50 4.56
C ALA A 95 12.48 6.45 3.27
N PHE A 96 11.25 6.96 3.30
CA PHE A 96 10.32 6.96 2.18
C PHE A 96 9.82 8.37 1.93
N SER A 97 9.92 8.85 0.69
CA SER A 97 9.38 10.15 0.31
C SER A 97 7.85 10.08 0.24
N MET A 98 7.17 11.16 0.62
CA MET A 98 5.71 11.25 0.47
C MET A 98 5.30 11.22 -1.02
N ASP A 99 6.16 11.71 -1.91
CA ASP A 99 5.94 11.71 -3.36
C ASP A 99 5.94 10.28 -3.93
N ASP A 100 6.88 9.43 -3.52
CA ASP A 100 6.91 8.02 -3.96
C ASP A 100 5.74 7.23 -3.39
N ILE A 101 5.35 7.50 -2.15
CA ILE A 101 4.12 6.93 -1.56
C ILE A 101 2.92 7.30 -2.42
N GLU A 102 2.77 8.57 -2.80
CA GLU A 102 1.65 9.01 -3.63
C GLU A 102 1.71 8.42 -5.05
N LYS A 103 2.90 8.34 -5.64
CA LYS A 103 3.13 7.72 -6.95
C LYS A 103 2.66 6.27 -6.97
N VAL A 104 2.95 5.49 -5.92
CA VAL A 104 2.48 4.10 -5.81
C VAL A 104 0.96 4.02 -5.78
N PHE A 105 0.26 4.91 -5.07
CA PHE A 105 -1.21 4.93 -5.06
C PHE A 105 -1.85 5.37 -6.39
N ARG A 106 -1.06 5.95 -7.31
CA ARG A 106 -1.47 6.23 -8.69
C ARG A 106 -1.16 5.07 -9.65
N GLY A 107 -0.36 4.10 -9.22
CA GLY A 107 0.02 2.91 -9.99
C GLY A 107 -1.08 1.84 -10.02
N ARG A 108 -0.79 0.72 -10.69
CA ARG A 108 -1.76 -0.37 -10.90
C ARG A 108 -2.17 -1.06 -9.59
N PHE A 109 -3.40 -1.55 -9.56
CA PHE A 109 -3.87 -2.43 -8.50
C PHE A 109 -3.33 -3.85 -8.66
N LYS A 110 -3.31 -4.60 -7.57
CA LYS A 110 -2.97 -6.01 -7.54
C LYS A 110 -4.25 -6.84 -7.35
N GLU A 111 -4.44 -7.85 -8.18
CA GLU A 111 -5.56 -8.77 -8.10
C GLU A 111 -5.09 -10.22 -8.05
N GLN A 112 -5.97 -11.07 -7.52
CA GLN A 112 -5.86 -12.51 -7.59
C GLN A 112 -7.16 -13.03 -8.23
N LYS A 113 -7.12 -13.36 -9.51
CA LYS A 113 -8.34 -13.65 -10.31
C LYS A 113 -9.13 -14.84 -9.76
N THR A 114 -8.43 -15.85 -9.28
CA THR A 114 -8.99 -17.01 -8.59
C THR A 114 -8.17 -17.30 -7.32
N PRO A 115 -8.71 -17.98 -6.31
CA PRO A 115 -8.00 -18.29 -5.07
C PRO A 115 -6.63 -18.99 -5.26
N ASP A 116 -6.50 -19.76 -6.33
CA ASP A 116 -5.28 -20.53 -6.64
C ASP A 116 -4.35 -19.83 -7.65
N SER A 117 -4.80 -18.73 -8.27
CA SER A 117 -3.99 -17.98 -9.23
C SER A 117 -2.89 -17.17 -8.54
N VAL A 118 -1.82 -16.91 -9.29
CA VAL A 118 -0.79 -15.94 -8.87
C VAL A 118 -1.37 -14.54 -8.85
N TRP A 119 -0.84 -13.70 -7.97
CA TRP A 119 -1.20 -12.29 -7.90
C TRP A 119 -0.62 -11.54 -9.11
N THR A 120 -1.46 -10.80 -9.81
CA THR A 120 -1.08 -10.05 -11.01
C THR A 120 -1.57 -8.61 -10.94
N ALA A 121 -0.92 -7.73 -11.70
CA ALA A 121 -1.41 -6.38 -11.90
C ALA A 121 -2.75 -6.38 -12.64
N VAL A 122 -3.69 -5.58 -12.16
CA VAL A 122 -4.93 -5.26 -12.87
C VAL A 122 -4.58 -4.42 -14.10
N PRO A 123 -5.01 -4.83 -15.31
CA PRO A 123 -4.91 -4.00 -16.51
C PRO A 123 -5.66 -2.68 -16.37
N GLU A 124 -5.08 -1.57 -16.83
CA GLU A 124 -5.64 -0.23 -16.61
C GLU A 124 -7.00 -0.04 -17.33
N ASP A 125 -7.24 -0.74 -18.43
CA ASP A 125 -8.53 -0.77 -19.14
C ASP A 125 -9.66 -1.41 -18.33
N LYS A 126 -9.33 -2.19 -17.29
CA LYS A 126 -10.31 -2.79 -16.37
C LYS A 126 -10.54 -1.97 -15.10
N VAL A 127 -9.84 -0.84 -14.95
CA VAL A 127 -10.03 0.05 -13.80
C VAL A 127 -11.21 0.98 -14.08
N PRO A 128 -12.27 0.98 -13.24
CA PRO A 128 -13.45 1.80 -13.49
C PRO A 128 -13.16 3.29 -13.28
N LYS A 129 -14.09 4.13 -13.76
CA LYS A 129 -14.05 5.58 -13.60
C LYS A 129 -15.21 6.07 -12.71
N PRO A 130 -14.98 6.99 -11.76
CA PRO A 130 -13.68 7.59 -11.40
C PRO A 130 -12.74 6.54 -10.81
N ARG A 131 -11.43 6.79 -10.88
CA ARG A 131 -10.44 5.82 -10.42
C ARG A 131 -10.69 5.48 -8.93
N PRO A 132 -10.79 4.19 -8.57
CA PRO A 132 -10.90 3.74 -7.18
C PRO A 132 -9.83 4.37 -6.28
N GLY A 133 -10.24 4.91 -5.12
CA GLY A 133 -9.32 5.56 -4.18
C GLY A 133 -9.07 7.05 -4.42
N CYS A 134 -9.72 7.67 -5.41
CA CYS A 134 -9.74 9.13 -5.57
C CYS A 134 -10.73 9.80 -4.59
N CYS A 135 -10.41 11.03 -4.19
CA CYS A 135 -11.28 11.81 -3.30
C CYS A 135 -12.32 12.57 -4.11
N ALA A 136 -13.58 12.57 -3.66
CA ALA A 136 -14.64 13.39 -4.25
C ALA A 136 -14.23 14.87 -4.26
N LYS A 137 -14.64 15.61 -5.31
CA LYS A 137 -14.24 17.00 -5.60
C LYS A 137 -12.73 17.23 -5.85
N HIS A 138 -11.98 16.18 -6.20
CA HIS A 138 -10.55 16.30 -6.46
C HIS A 138 -10.11 15.53 -7.70
N GLY A 139 -9.37 16.20 -8.59
CA GLY A 139 -8.76 15.59 -9.77
C GLY A 139 -9.75 14.84 -10.64
N LEU A 140 -9.51 13.54 -10.89
CA LEU A 140 -10.36 12.70 -11.74
C LEU A 140 -11.79 12.48 -11.20
N ALA A 141 -12.04 12.83 -9.93
CA ALA A 141 -13.33 12.71 -9.27
C ALA A 141 -13.95 14.08 -8.92
N GLU A 142 -13.54 15.15 -9.60
CA GLU A 142 -14.04 16.51 -9.35
C GLU A 142 -15.55 16.65 -9.56
N ALA A 143 -16.12 15.92 -10.52
CA ALA A 143 -17.55 15.91 -10.82
C ALA A 143 -18.43 15.34 -9.69
N TYR A 144 -17.85 14.60 -8.73
CA TYR A 144 -18.59 13.96 -7.64
C TYR A 144 -18.58 14.84 -6.39
N LYS A 145 -19.76 15.14 -5.85
CA LYS A 145 -19.90 16.01 -4.68
C LYS A 145 -19.42 15.31 -3.41
N THR A 146 -19.74 14.03 -3.25
CA THR A 146 -19.35 13.18 -2.12
C THR A 146 -19.03 11.77 -2.60
N SER A 147 -18.39 10.94 -1.76
CA SER A 147 -18.12 9.54 -2.07
C SER A 147 -19.38 8.66 -2.17
N ILE A 148 -20.50 9.12 -1.61
CA ILE A 148 -21.81 8.45 -1.70
C ILE A 148 -22.31 8.46 -3.15
N ASP A 149 -21.91 9.47 -3.92
CA ASP A 149 -22.29 9.67 -5.33
C ASP A 149 -21.45 8.83 -6.30
N PHE A 150 -20.47 8.07 -5.80
CA PHE A 150 -19.63 7.24 -6.66
C PHE A 150 -20.43 6.11 -7.33
N PRO A 151 -20.13 5.78 -8.60
CA PRO A 151 -20.75 4.67 -9.29
C PRO A 151 -20.51 3.34 -8.55
N ASP A 152 -21.52 2.48 -8.52
CA ASP A 152 -21.44 1.17 -7.89
C ASP A 152 -20.28 0.33 -8.41
N GLU A 153 -19.90 0.46 -9.69
CA GLU A 153 -18.76 -0.24 -10.28
C GLU A 153 -17.43 0.16 -9.61
N THR A 154 -17.23 1.45 -9.34
CA THR A 154 -16.04 1.97 -8.65
C THR A 154 -15.99 1.48 -7.21
N LEU A 155 -17.13 1.52 -6.52
CA LEU A 155 -17.25 1.04 -5.13
C LEU A 155 -17.08 -0.48 -5.04
N ALA A 156 -17.66 -1.21 -6.00
CA ALA A 156 -17.57 -2.66 -6.09
C ALA A 156 -16.14 -3.10 -6.36
N PHE A 157 -15.37 -2.37 -7.18
CA PHE A 157 -13.95 -2.65 -7.39
C PHE A 157 -13.17 -2.66 -6.07
N ILE A 158 -13.39 -1.65 -5.22
CA ILE A 158 -12.76 -1.54 -3.88
C ILE A 158 -13.24 -2.65 -2.94
N LYS A 159 -14.53 -2.99 -2.99
CA LYS A 159 -15.14 -4.05 -2.17
C LYS A 159 -14.72 -5.45 -2.61
N SER A 160 -14.46 -5.65 -3.90
CA SER A 160 -14.54 -6.95 -4.61
C SER A 160 -13.68 -8.06 -4.00
N HIS A 161 -12.65 -7.72 -3.25
CA HIS A 161 -11.75 -8.68 -2.67
C HIS A 161 -11.62 -8.43 -1.16
N PRO A 162 -12.51 -9.01 -0.33
CA PRO A 162 -12.46 -8.88 1.13
C PRO A 162 -11.12 -9.37 1.72
N LYS A 163 -10.34 -10.16 0.97
CA LYS A 163 -8.98 -10.58 1.34
C LYS A 163 -7.87 -9.67 0.80
N SER A 164 -8.05 -8.97 -0.33
CA SER A 164 -6.97 -8.16 -0.90
C SER A 164 -6.92 -6.73 -0.37
N HIS A 165 -8.07 -6.13 0.00
CA HIS A 165 -8.22 -4.70 0.37
C HIS A 165 -7.39 -3.80 -0.56
N PRO A 166 -7.99 -3.20 -1.59
CA PRO A 166 -7.32 -2.80 -2.85
C PRO A 166 -5.82 -2.51 -2.67
N LEU A 167 -5.06 -3.59 -2.87
CA LEU A 167 -3.62 -3.65 -2.71
C LEU A 167 -2.99 -3.09 -3.98
N MET A 168 -2.00 -2.22 -3.85
CA MET A 168 -1.24 -1.74 -5.00
C MET A 168 -0.24 -2.81 -5.48
N ASP A 169 0.00 -2.90 -6.79
CA ASP A 169 0.93 -3.86 -7.39
C ASP A 169 2.37 -3.58 -6.99
N SER A 170 2.76 -2.30 -7.03
CA SER A 170 4.09 -1.81 -6.69
C SER A 170 4.27 -1.64 -5.18
N ALA A 171 5.50 -1.88 -4.72
CA ALA A 171 5.95 -1.48 -3.39
C ALA A 171 6.51 -0.05 -3.43
N VAL A 172 6.43 0.67 -2.32
CA VAL A 172 7.07 1.99 -2.15
C VAL A 172 8.57 1.77 -1.98
N PRO A 173 9.42 2.32 -2.87
CA PRO A 173 10.87 2.23 -2.73
C PRO A 173 11.38 3.15 -1.61
N PRO A 174 12.52 2.81 -0.96
CA PRO A 174 13.19 3.74 -0.06
C PRO A 174 13.95 4.80 -0.88
N ILE A 175 14.20 5.99 -0.31
CA ILE A 175 14.82 7.13 -1.00
C ILE A 175 16.20 6.80 -1.61
N ALA A 176 16.95 5.88 -1.01
CA ALA A 176 18.29 5.50 -1.45
C ALA A 176 18.33 4.13 -2.15
N ASP A 177 17.18 3.53 -2.47
CA ASP A 177 17.04 2.14 -2.94
C ASP A 177 17.63 1.07 -1.98
N GLU A 178 18.12 1.48 -0.81
CA GLU A 178 18.65 0.65 0.27
C GLU A 178 18.41 1.31 1.65
N PRO A 179 18.65 0.59 2.79
CA PRO A 179 18.49 1.16 4.11
C PRO A 179 19.64 2.10 4.47
N TRP A 180 19.34 3.20 5.17
CA TRP A 180 20.35 4.13 5.69
C TRP A 180 21.21 3.55 6.82
N PHE A 181 20.66 2.57 7.53
CA PHE A 181 21.35 1.89 8.61
C PHE A 181 20.87 0.45 8.70
N THR A 182 21.79 -0.48 8.91
CA THR A 182 21.48 -1.88 9.17
C THR A 182 22.24 -2.36 10.41
N LYS A 183 21.59 -3.16 11.24
CA LYS A 183 22.21 -3.87 12.36
C LYS A 183 21.81 -5.33 12.31
N THR A 184 22.76 -6.18 11.98
CA THR A 184 22.61 -7.64 12.00
C THR A 184 23.40 -8.20 13.18
N ARG A 185 22.91 -9.27 13.80
CA ARG A 185 23.77 -10.07 14.69
C ARG A 185 24.72 -10.88 13.82
N ILE A 186 25.98 -10.46 13.77
CA ILE A 186 27.13 -11.27 13.35
C ILE A 186 28.04 -11.38 14.57
#